data_AF-A0A645IHB5-F1
#
_entry.id   AF-A0A645IHB5-F1
#
_cell.length_a   1.000
_cell.length_b   1.000
_cell.length_c   1.000
_cell.angle_alpha   90.00
_cell.angle_beta   90.00
_cell.angle_gamma   90.00
#
_symmetry.space_group_name_H-M   'P 1'
#
loop_
_entity.id
_entity.type
_entity.pdbx_description
1 polymer ?
#
loop_
_entity_poly.entity_id
_entity_poly.type
_entity_poly.pdbx_seq_one_letter_code
_entity_poly.pdbx_strand_id
1 'polypeptide(L)' 'MGEGALSEMDKLYAKFADQFEKRYVGQGETEDRTIAQTLDIGWDLLTIFPKSELKRIKEVFIEKYYPKKD' A
#
# COMPACT_ATOMS: atom_id res chain seq x y z
N MET A 1 8.60 -2.59 26.36
CA MET A 1 7.65 -3.41 25.58
C MET A 1 7.77 -2.92 24.15
N GLY A 2 8.58 -3.57 23.31
CA GLY A 2 9.13 -2.91 22.11
C GLY A 2 8.70 -3.53 20.80
N GLU A 3 9.16 -4.73 20.48
CA GLU A 3 9.05 -5.27 19.11
C GLU A 3 8.66 -6.76 19.07
N GLY A 4 8.61 -7.44 20.22
CA GLY A 4 8.36 -8.89 20.31
C GLY A 4 6.90 -9.30 20.47
N ALA A 5 5.94 -8.37 20.53
CA ALA A 5 4.52 -8.64 20.76
C ALA A 5 3.61 -8.31 19.56
N LEU A 6 4.18 -7.79 18.47
CA LEU A 6 3.42 -7.46 17.27
C LEU A 6 3.11 -8.73 16.50
N SER A 7 1.83 -8.91 16.14
CA SER A 7 1.45 -9.96 15.21
C SER A 7 2.09 -9.71 13.83
N GLU A 8 2.22 -10.74 13.01
CA GLU A 8 2.70 -10.58 11.63
C GLU A 8 1.89 -9.53 10.86
N MET A 9 0.58 -9.42 11.14
CA MET A 9 -0.26 -8.39 10.57
C MET A 9 0.09 -6.99 11.05
N ASP A 10 0.35 -6.79 12.34
CA ASP A 10 0.73 -5.46 12.86
C ASP A 10 2.05 -4.99 12.26
N LYS A 11 3.00 -5.91 12.02
CA LYS A 11 4.25 -5.61 11.29
C LYS A 11 3.97 -5.15 9.86
N LEU A 12 3.03 -5.78 9.16
CA LEU A 12 2.61 -5.34 7.82
C LEU A 12 1.96 -3.96 7.86
N TYR A 13 1.13 -3.66 8.85
CA TYR A 13 0.54 -2.33 9.04
C TYR A 13 1.61 -1.26 9.32
N ALA A 14 2.57 -1.55 10.19
CA ALA A 14 3.68 -0.63 10.46
C ALA A 14 4.52 -0.37 9.20
N LYS A 15 4.82 -1.43 8.43
CA LYS A 15 5.50 -1.32 7.14
C LYS A 15 4.70 -0.51 6.13
N PHE A 16 3.39 -0.74 6.04
CA PHE A 16 2.51 0.03 5.16
C PHE A 16 2.49 1.51 5.55
N ALA A 17 2.36 1.84 6.84
CA ALA A 17 2.36 3.22 7.31
C ALA A 17 3.65 3.96 6.93
N ASP A 18 4.81 3.36 7.19
CA ASP A 18 6.12 3.94 6.81
C ASP A 18 6.24 4.18 5.29
N GLN A 19 5.81 3.20 4.49
CA GLN A 19 5.85 3.31 3.03
C GLN A 19 4.82 4.30 2.47
N PHE A 20 3.64 4.39 3.09
CA PHE A 20 2.60 5.32 2.73
C PHE A 20 3.03 6.76 2.98
N GLU A 21 3.61 7.05 4.15
CA GLU A 21 4.13 8.38 4.47
C GLU A 21 5.25 8.78 3.49
N LYS A 22 6.21 7.90 3.23
CA LYS A 22 7.36 8.22 2.37
C LYS A 22 7.01 8.31 0.90
N ARG A 23 6.15 7.43 0.38
CA ARG A 23 5.93 7.28 -1.07
C ARG A 23 4.64 7.92 -1.54
N TYR A 24 3.57 7.82 -0.76
CA TYR A 24 2.25 8.32 -1.17
C TYR A 24 2.07 9.79 -0.75
N VAL A 25 2.28 10.09 0.54
CA VAL A 25 2.10 11.44 1.09
C VAL A 25 3.32 12.32 0.84
N GLY A 26 4.52 11.77 1.00
CA GLY A 26 5.82 12.43 0.83
C GLY A 26 6.17 12.74 -0.63
N GLN A 27 5.29 13.47 -1.32
CA GLN A 27 5.55 14.02 -2.64
C GLN A 27 6.52 15.20 -2.52
N GLY A 28 7.52 15.25 -3.39
CA GLY A 28 8.50 16.34 -3.39
C GLY A 28 7.89 17.70 -3.75
N GLU A 29 8.50 18.79 -3.29
CA GLU A 29 7.99 20.16 -3.53
C GLU A 29 7.84 20.52 -5.03
N THR A 30 8.63 19.89 -5.90
CA THR A 30 8.62 20.09 -7.35
C THR A 30 8.02 18.91 -8.11
N GLU A 31 7.49 17.91 -7.40
CA GLU A 31 6.91 16.74 -8.00
C GLU A 31 5.45 17.02 -8.36
N ASP A 32 5.07 16.83 -9.63
CA ASP A 32 3.69 16.94 -10.10
C ASP A 32 3.21 15.57 -10.57
N ARG A 33 2.41 14.91 -9.71
CA ARG A 33 1.85 13.59 -10.00
C ARG A 33 0.45 13.75 -10.57
N THR A 34 0.24 13.12 -11.71
CA THR A 34 -1.12 12.90 -12.22
C THR A 34 -1.89 11.99 -11.27
N ILE A 35 -3.22 12.09 -11.29
CA ILE A 35 -4.08 11.22 -10.48
C ILE A 35 -3.84 9.73 -10.76
N ALA A 36 -3.53 9.37 -12.01
CA ALA A 36 -3.24 8.00 -12.40
C ALA A 36 -1.97 7.47 -11.68
N GLN A 37 -0.89 8.26 -11.69
CA GLN A 37 0.35 7.90 -10.98
C GLN A 37 0.12 7.74 -9.47
N THR A 38 -0.67 8.63 -8.87
CA THR A 38 -1.01 8.52 -7.44
C THR A 38 -1.78 7.23 -7.15
N LEU A 39 -2.74 6.86 -8.00
CA LEU A 39 -3.48 5.61 -7.86
C LEU A 39 -2.57 4.39 -8.05
N ASP A 40 -1.63 4.42 -8.99
CA ASP A 40 -0.66 3.35 -9.22
C ASP A 40 0.24 3.14 -7.99
N ILE A 41 0.72 4.21 -7.35
CA ILE A 41 1.46 4.14 -6.08
C ILE A 41 0.59 3.52 -4.99
N GLY A 42 -0.68 3.93 -4.89
CA GLY A 42 -1.63 3.35 -3.93
C GLY A 42 -1.79 1.84 -4.12
N TRP A 43 -1.96 1.38 -5.35
CA TRP A 43 -2.07 -0.05 -5.67
C TRP A 43 -0.79 -0.82 -5.38
N ASP A 44 0.39 -0.26 -5.65
CA ASP A 44 1.67 -0.88 -5.29
C ASP A 44 1.83 -0.99 -3.76
N LEU A 45 1.45 0.04 -3.00
CA LEU A 45 1.49 -0.01 -1.52
C LEU A 45 0.54 -1.07 -0.96
N LEU A 46 -0.64 -1.26 -1.54
CA LEU A 46 -1.58 -2.30 -1.12
C LEU A 46 -1.01 -3.72 -1.31
N THR A 47 0.03 -3.91 -2.15
CA THR A 47 0.70 -5.22 -2.29
C THR A 47 1.47 -5.67 -1.05
N ILE A 48 1.65 -4.79 -0.06
CA ILE A 48 2.21 -5.14 1.25
C ILE A 48 1.31 -6.13 1.98
N PHE A 49 -0.01 -6.05 1.76
CA PHE A 49 -0.97 -6.94 2.37
C PHE A 49 -1.31 -8.13 1.47
N PRO A 50 -1.63 -9.30 2.04
CA PRO A 50 -2.25 -10.38 1.28
C PRO A 50 -3.57 -9.92 0.66
N LYS A 51 -3.89 -10.39 -0.55
CA LYS A 51 -5.15 -10.06 -1.24
C LYS A 51 -6.40 -10.33 -0.39
N SER A 52 -6.37 -11.35 0.47
CA SER A 52 -7.46 -11.70 1.38
C SER A 52 -7.80 -10.60 2.40
N GLU A 53 -6.87 -9.68 2.67
CA GLU A 53 -7.06 -8.57 3.60
C GLU A 53 -7.70 -7.34 2.93
N LEU A 54 -7.79 -7.29 1.60
CA LEU A 54 -8.36 -6.17 0.84
C LEU A 54 -9.90 -6.19 0.80
N LYS A 55 -10.55 -6.45 1.94
CA LYS A 55 -11.99 -6.73 2.06
C LYS A 55 -12.90 -5.55 1.67
N ARG A 56 -12.36 -4.34 1.62
CA ARG A 56 -13.10 -3.11 1.26
C ARG A 56 -13.07 -2.80 -0.24
N ILE A 57 -12.27 -3.52 -1.01
CA ILE A 57 -12.10 -3.31 -2.45
C ILE A 57 -12.84 -4.42 -3.17
N LYS A 58 -13.68 -4.07 -4.14
CA LYS A 58 -14.39 -5.08 -4.94
C LYS A 58 -13.38 -5.91 -5.74
N GLU A 59 -13.64 -7.21 -5.84
CA GLU A 59 -12.79 -8.17 -6.53
C GLU A 59 -12.48 -7.76 -7.97
N VAL A 60 -13.48 -7.25 -8.71
CA VAL A 60 -13.31 -6.74 -10.08
C VAL A 60 -12.23 -5.65 -10.21
N PHE A 61 -11.99 -4.86 -9.16
CA PHE A 61 -10.93 -3.86 -9.15
C PHE A 61 -9.58 -4.45 -8.75
N ILE A 62 -9.57 -5.41 -7.83
CA ILE A 62 -8.36 -6.16 -7.47
C ILE A 62 -7.83 -6.90 -8.70
N GLU A 63 -8.68 -7.61 -9.44
CA GLU A 63 -8.27 -8.34 -10.63
C GLU A 63 -7.70 -7.43 -11.73
N LYS A 64 -8.27 -6.22 -11.86
CA LYS A 64 -7.93 -5.28 -12.92
C LYS A 64 -6.67 -4.46 -12.61
N TYR A 65 -6.49 -4.04 -11.35
CA TYR A 65 -5.49 -3.04 -10.98
C TYR A 65 -4.43 -3.53 -9.99
N TYR A 66 -4.65 -4.66 -9.31
CA TYR A 66 -3.65 -5.18 -8.39
C TYR A 66 -2.41 -5.66 -9.18
N PRO A 67 -1.20 -5.16 -8.86
CA PRO A 67 0.01 -5.54 -9.57
C PRO A 67 0.22 -7.05 -9.54
N LYS A 68 0.36 -7.65 -10.72
CA LYS A 68 0.84 -9.04 -10.85
C LYS A 68 2.36 -8.99 -10.67
N LYS A 69 2.83 -9.05 -9.43
CA LYS A 69 4.26 -9.29 -9.17
C LYS A 69 4.53 -10.75 -9.53
N ASP A 70 5.35 -10.98 -10.55
CA ASP A 70 5.92 -12.29 -10.90
C ASP A 70 6.72 -12.89 -9.73
#